data_AF-A0A402QD07-F1
#
_entry.id   AF-A0A402QD07-F1
#
_cell.length_a   1.000
_cell.length_b   1.000
_cell.length_c   1.000
_cell.angle_alpha   90.00
_cell.angle_beta   90.00
_cell.angle_gamma   90.00
#
_symmetry.space_group_name_H-M   'P 1'
#
loop_
_entity.id
_entity.type
_entity.pdbx_description
1 polymer ?
#
loop_
_entity_poly.entity_id
_entity_poly.type
_entity_poly.pdbx_seq_one_letter_code
_entity_poly.pdbx_strand_id
1 'polypeptide(L)'
;GYAGMVADSYQRRQVLQLLDEMREPISNGTLDASGSAMDELVKRLSAIRKPRNEVKPVRLGEIINDYTDTLDRRLRNGEESDTLKTGIEELDAITGGMNAEDLVIIAARPGMGKTELALKIAEGVASRV
;
A
#
# COMPACT_ATOMS: atom_id res chain seq x y z
N GLY A 1 -6.76 11.43 -10.34
CA GLY A 1 -5.89 12.54 -10.83
C GLY A 1 -5.54 12.33 -12.30
N TYR A 2 -5.00 13.37 -12.97
CA TYR A 2 -4.69 13.36 -14.42
C TYR A 2 -3.80 12.19 -14.87
N ALA A 3 -2.78 11.83 -14.09
CA ALA A 3 -1.94 10.66 -14.37
C ALA A 3 -2.75 9.35 -14.43
N GLY A 4 -3.82 9.25 -13.62
CA GLY A 4 -4.73 8.12 -13.65
C GLY A 4 -5.50 8.04 -14.98
N MET A 5 -6.03 9.16 -15.45
CA MET A 5 -6.79 9.22 -16.71
C MET A 5 -5.93 8.86 -17.93
N VAL A 6 -4.67 9.28 -17.94
CA VAL A 6 -3.71 8.94 -19.01
C VAL A 6 -3.40 7.44 -19.00
N ALA A 7 -3.17 6.85 -17.82
CA ALA A 7 -2.92 5.42 -17.67
C ALA A 7 -4.14 4.57 -18.11
N ASP A 8 -5.35 4.97 -17.73
CA ASP A 8 -6.58 4.26 -18.09
C ASP A 8 -6.82 4.36 -19.61
N SER A 9 -6.53 5.51 -20.22
CA SER A 9 -6.60 5.71 -21.68
C SER A 9 -5.59 4.84 -22.43
N TYR A 10 -4.39 4.66 -21.87
CA TYR A 10 -3.37 3.76 -22.43
C TYR A 10 -3.79 2.29 -22.35
N GLN A 11 -4.30 1.85 -21.20
CA GLN A 11 -4.84 0.49 -21.03
C GLN A 11 -5.97 0.21 -22.02
N ARG A 12 -6.89 1.17 -22.21
CA ARG A 12 -7.96 1.05 -23.21
C ARG A 12 -7.41 0.84 -24.62
N ARG A 13 -6.37 1.58 -25.02
CA ARG A 13 -5.72 1.40 -26.34
C ARG A 13 -5.07 0.03 -26.49
N GLN A 14 -4.37 -0.45 -25.46
CA GLN A 14 -3.76 -1.78 -25.48
C GLN A 14 -4.79 -2.90 -25.63
N VAL A 15 -5.93 -2.80 -24.93
CA VAL A 15 -7.02 -3.79 -25.06
C VAL A 15 -7.61 -3.77 -26.47
N LEU A 16 -7.84 -2.60 -27.05
CA LEU A 16 -8.36 -2.49 -28.42
C LEU A 16 -7.39 -3.11 -29.43
N GLN A 17 -6.10 -2.81 -29.32
CA GLN A 17 -5.08 -3.38 -30.20
C GLN A 17 -5.02 -4.91 -30.08
N LEU A 18 -5.08 -5.43 -28.85
CA LEU A 18 -5.09 -6.88 -28.62
C LEU A 18 -6.32 -7.57 -29.25
N LEU A 19 -7.49 -6.94 -29.16
CA LEU A 19 -8.70 -7.47 -29.79
C LEU A 19 -8.57 -7.48 -31.32
N ASP A 20 -8.03 -6.42 -31.91
CA ASP A 20 -7.80 -6.35 -33.36
C ASP A 20 -6.80 -7.41 -33.83
N GLU A 21 -5.71 -7.64 -33.09
CA GLU A 21 -4.71 -8.67 -33.37
C GLU A 21 -5.30 -10.09 -33.31
N MET A 22 -6.17 -10.37 -32.34
CA MET A 22 -6.75 -11.70 -32.15
C MET A 22 -7.99 -11.96 -33.02
N ARG A 23 -8.58 -10.91 -33.61
CA ARG A 23 -9.81 -11.00 -34.41
C ARG A 23 -9.68 -11.97 -35.60
N GLU A 24 -8.61 -11.85 -36.38
CA GLU A 24 -8.37 -12.68 -37.56
C GLU A 24 -8.15 -14.17 -37.20
N PRO A 25 -7.20 -14.51 -36.29
CA PRO A 25 -7.01 -15.89 -35.84
C PRO A 25 -8.27 -16.53 -35.25
N ILE A 26 -9.11 -15.77 -34.55
CA ILE A 26 -10.34 -16.28 -33.93
C ILE A 26 -11.45 -16.49 -34.98
N SER A 27 -11.66 -15.52 -35.87
CA SER A 27 -12.77 -15.53 -36.82
C SER A 27 -12.53 -16.44 -38.02
N ASN A 28 -11.29 -16.50 -38.51
CA ASN A 28 -10.94 -17.13 -39.79
C ASN A 28 -9.99 -18.34 -39.62
N GLY A 29 -9.62 -18.67 -38.38
CA GLY A 29 -8.78 -19.82 -38.05
C GLY A 29 -9.52 -21.16 -38.08
N THR A 30 -8.73 -22.24 -38.08
CA THR A 30 -9.23 -23.58 -37.74
C THR A 30 -9.65 -23.63 -36.27
N LEU A 31 -10.47 -24.60 -35.86
CA LEU A 31 -10.93 -24.73 -34.46
C LEU A 31 -9.77 -24.70 -33.45
N ASP A 32 -8.65 -25.36 -33.77
CA ASP A 32 -7.45 -25.38 -32.91
C ASP A 32 -6.71 -24.04 -32.87
N ALA A 33 -6.64 -23.34 -34.02
CA ALA A 33 -6.03 -22.01 -34.11
C ALA A 33 -6.85 -20.95 -33.36
N SER A 34 -8.19 -21.00 -33.49
CA SER A 34 -9.10 -20.15 -32.74
C SER A 34 -9.01 -20.40 -31.24
N GLY A 35 -8.92 -21.68 -30.81
CA GLY A 35 -8.74 -22.03 -29.40
C GLY A 35 -7.44 -21.46 -28.82
N SER A 36 -6.33 -21.64 -29.53
CA SER A 36 -5.02 -21.11 -29.12
C SER A 36 -5.00 -19.57 -29.06
N ALA A 37 -5.66 -18.89 -30.00
CA ALA A 37 -5.78 -17.44 -30.01
C ALA A 37 -6.64 -16.91 -28.86
N MET A 38 -7.70 -17.63 -28.48
CA MET A 38 -8.52 -17.31 -27.29
C MET A 38 -7.71 -17.43 -25.99
N ASP A 39 -6.91 -18.48 -25.85
CA ASP A 39 -6.04 -18.66 -24.68
C ASP A 39 -5.00 -17.53 -24.56
N GLU A 40 -4.39 -17.13 -25.69
CA GLU A 40 -3.43 -16.03 -25.74
C GLU A 40 -4.10 -14.68 -25.43
N LEU A 41 -5.33 -14.45 -25.90
CA LEU A 41 -6.14 -13.28 -25.57
C LEU A 41 -6.37 -13.18 -24.05
N VAL A 42 -6.82 -14.26 -23.41
CA VAL A 42 -7.08 -14.31 -21.96
C VAL A 42 -5.80 -14.02 -21.16
N LYS A 43 -4.68 -14.62 -21.57
CA LYS A 43 -3.38 -14.43 -20.94
C LYS A 43 -2.91 -12.97 -21.02
N ARG A 44 -2.94 -12.36 -22.21
CA ARG A 44 -2.50 -10.97 -22.41
C ARG A 44 -3.44 -9.96 -21.74
N LEU A 45 -4.75 -10.20 -21.80
CA LEU A 45 -5.74 -9.34 -21.14
C LEU A 45 -5.53 -9.30 -19.62
N SER A 46 -5.24 -10.45 -19.01
CA SER A 46 -4.93 -10.56 -17.58
C SER A 46 -3.68 -9.78 -17.19
N ALA A 47 -2.68 -9.69 -18.08
CA ALA A 47 -1.47 -8.91 -17.85
C ALA A 47 -1.69 -7.39 -17.95
N ILE A 48 -2.59 -6.94 -18.84
CA ILE A 48 -2.97 -5.52 -18.98
C ILE A 48 -3.79 -5.06 -17.76
N ARG A 49 -4.66 -5.95 -17.26
CA ARG A 49 -5.57 -5.70 -16.15
C ARG A 49 -4.92 -6.05 -14.80
N LYS A 50 -3.76 -5.44 -14.49
CA LYS A 50 -3.23 -5.50 -13.12
C LYS A 50 -4.08 -4.60 -12.21
N PRO A 51 -4.70 -5.14 -11.14
CA PRO A 51 -5.34 -4.31 -10.14
C PRO A 51 -4.31 -3.34 -9.56
N ARG A 52 -4.63 -2.04 -9.49
CA ARG A 52 -3.72 -1.01 -8.97
C ARG A 52 -3.26 -1.26 -7.51
N ASN A 53 -3.99 -2.11 -6.78
CA ASN A 53 -3.71 -2.51 -5.40
C ASN A 53 -3.69 -4.04 -5.24
N GLU A 54 -3.06 -4.77 -6.16
CA GLU A 54 -2.85 -6.21 -5.91
C GLU A 54 -1.84 -6.38 -4.77
N VAL A 55 -2.36 -6.54 -3.55
CA VAL A 55 -1.57 -7.01 -2.41
C VAL A 55 -1.11 -8.41 -2.76
N LYS A 56 0.16 -8.53 -3.15
CA LYS A 56 0.73 -9.84 -3.49
C LYS A 56 0.91 -10.64 -2.21
N PRO A 57 0.39 -11.87 -2.14
CA PRO A 57 0.71 -12.76 -1.04
C PRO A 57 2.22 -13.01 -1.03
N VAL A 58 2.84 -12.70 0.09
CA VAL A 58 4.26 -12.95 0.38
C VAL A 58 4.35 -14.14 1.33
N ARG A 59 5.35 -15.01 1.16
CA ARG A 59 5.48 -16.18 2.05
C ARG A 59 5.96 -15.70 3.41
N LEU A 60 5.38 -16.23 4.48
CA LEU A 60 5.75 -15.83 5.84
C LEU A 60 7.25 -16.02 6.12
N GLY A 61 7.85 -17.09 5.59
CA GLY A 61 9.29 -17.35 5.72
C GLY A 61 10.20 -16.33 5.03
N GLU A 62 9.69 -15.56 4.07
CA GLU A 62 10.44 -14.48 3.40
C GLU A 62 10.50 -13.21 4.26
N ILE A 63 9.55 -13.03 5.19
CA ILE A 63 9.42 -11.82 6.02
C ILE A 63 9.90 -12.05 7.46
N ILE A 64 9.86 -13.30 7.93
CA ILE A 64 10.19 -13.66 9.32
C ILE A 64 11.59 -13.16 9.71
N ASN A 65 12.59 -13.31 8.84
CA ASN A 65 13.96 -12.93 9.17
C ASN A 65 14.08 -11.41 9.39
N ASP A 66 13.51 -10.61 8.48
CA ASP A 66 13.48 -9.14 8.60
C ASP A 66 12.72 -8.68 9.85
N TYR A 67 11.63 -9.38 10.19
CA TYR A 67 10.85 -9.08 11.38
C TYR A 67 11.59 -9.46 12.67
N THR A 68 12.32 -10.58 12.69
CA THR A 68 13.15 -10.97 13.84
C THR A 68 14.29 -9.98 14.08
N ASP A 69 14.91 -9.45 13.03
CA ASP A 69 15.94 -8.42 13.16
C ASP A 69 15.36 -7.11 13.75
N THR A 70 14.14 -6.76 13.33
CA THR A 70 13.40 -5.61 13.87
C THR A 70 13.07 -5.80 15.35
N LEU A 71 12.65 -7.01 15.75
CA LEU A 71 12.40 -7.34 17.15
C LEU A 71 13.68 -7.32 18.00
N ASP A 72 14.76 -7.89 17.50
CA ASP A 72 16.07 -7.88 18.17
C ASP A 72 16.57 -6.45 18.38
N ARG A 73 16.39 -5.56 17.40
CA ARG A 73 16.73 -4.14 17.54
C ARG A 73 15.94 -3.46 18.64
N ARG A 74 14.63 -3.72 18.73
CA ARG A 74 13.75 -3.18 19.78
C ARG A 74 14.10 -3.70 21.17
N LEU A 75 14.53 -4.95 21.27
CA LEU A 75 14.91 -5.58 22.55
C LEU A 75 16.29 -5.12 23.04
N ARG A 76 17.24 -4.90 22.11
CA ARG A 76 18.62 -4.51 22.45
C ARG A 76 18.79 -3.01 22.71
N ASN A 77 18.09 -2.15 21.97
CA ASN A 77 18.23 -0.70 22.05
C ASN A 77 17.32 -0.09 23.12
N GLY A 78 17.28 -0.69 24.32
CA GLY A 78 16.39 -0.34 25.43
C GLY A 78 15.93 1.14 25.44
N GLU A 79 14.61 1.31 25.42
CA GLU A 79 13.88 2.58 25.50
C GLU A 79 13.91 3.53 24.29
N GLU A 80 14.91 3.49 23.40
CA GLU A 80 14.84 4.18 22.10
C GLU A 80 14.13 3.31 21.06
N SER A 81 12.85 3.05 21.33
CA SER A 81 11.91 2.66 20.28
C SER A 81 11.93 3.77 19.22
N ASP A 82 12.01 3.44 17.92
CA ASP A 82 11.86 4.38 16.79
C ASP A 82 10.48 5.09 16.76
N THR A 83 9.72 4.99 17.85
CA THR A 83 8.42 5.62 18.01
C THR A 83 8.58 7.02 18.58
N LEU A 84 7.88 7.97 17.97
CA LEU A 84 7.79 9.33 18.46
C LEU A 84 6.95 9.36 19.73
N LYS A 85 7.56 9.77 20.84
CA LYS A 85 6.87 9.97 22.11
C LYS A 85 6.08 11.28 22.09
N THR A 86 4.88 11.25 22.62
CA THR A 86 3.98 12.41 22.67
C THR A 86 4.44 13.48 23.65
N GLY A 87 5.30 13.12 24.61
CA GLY A 87 5.73 14.00 25.70
C GLY A 87 4.74 14.05 26.86
N ILE A 88 3.69 13.22 26.82
CA ILE A 88 2.74 12.99 27.90
C ILE A 88 2.98 11.56 28.39
N GLU A 89 3.67 11.39 29.51
CA GLU A 89 4.18 10.09 29.98
C GLU A 89 3.08 9.02 30.10
N GLU A 90 1.92 9.41 30.61
CA GLU A 90 0.78 8.50 30.78
C GLU A 90 0.24 8.02 29.44
N LEU A 91 0.19 8.92 28.45
CA LEU A 91 -0.25 8.59 27.09
C LEU A 91 0.77 7.71 26.37
N ASP A 92 2.06 7.99 26.57
CA ASP A 92 3.15 7.20 26.01
C ASP A 92 3.25 5.80 26.64
N ALA A 93 2.90 5.66 27.92
CA ALA A 93 2.83 4.36 28.59
C ALA A 93 1.69 3.50 28.04
N ILE A 94 0.55 4.12 27.71
CA ILE A 94 -0.62 3.42 27.14
C ILE A 94 -0.41 3.09 25.66
N THR A 95 0.15 4.02 24.88
CA THR A 95 0.24 3.89 23.41
C THR A 95 1.56 3.29 22.94
N GLY A 96 2.62 3.36 23.75
CA GLY A 96 3.98 3.03 23.31
C GLY A 96 4.63 4.14 22.46
N GLY A 97 3.94 5.26 22.21
CA GLY A 97 4.32 6.29 21.25
C GLY A 97 3.69 6.08 19.88
N MET A 98 4.14 6.85 18.89
CA MET A 98 3.61 6.84 17.51
C MET A 98 4.66 6.30 16.54
N ASN A 99 4.30 5.31 15.72
CA ASN A 99 5.16 4.81 14.64
C ASN A 99 5.04 5.71 13.39
N ALA A 100 6.04 5.67 12.52
CA ALA A 100 6.04 6.44 11.27
C ALA A 100 4.88 6.08 10.31
N GLU A 101 4.31 4.88 10.44
CA GLU A 101 3.23 4.36 9.59
C GLU A 101 1.83 4.65 10.17
N ASP A 102 1.74 5.17 11.40
CA ASP A 102 0.47 5.34 12.10
C ASP A 102 -0.31 6.57 11.58
N LEU A 103 -1.61 6.40 11.35
CA LEU A 103 -2.55 7.51 11.20
C LEU A 103 -3.24 7.79 12.54
N VAL A 104 -2.79 8.83 13.23
CA VAL A 104 -3.36 9.22 14.54
C VAL A 104 -4.45 10.28 14.36
N ILE A 105 -5.64 10.02 14.91
CA ILE A 105 -6.81 10.92 14.82
C ILE A 105 -7.20 11.41 16.21
N ILE A 106 -7.17 12.74 16.42
CA ILE A 106 -7.66 13.38 17.65
C ILE A 106 -9.09 13.87 17.42
N ALA A 107 -10.09 13.13 17.91
CA ALA A 107 -11.49 13.47 17.80
C ALA A 107 -12.05 13.98 19.14
N ALA A 108 -12.61 15.19 19.14
CA ALA A 108 -13.29 15.78 20.30
C ALA A 108 -14.34 16.81 19.87
N ARG A 109 -15.29 17.13 20.76
CA ARG A 109 -16.28 18.20 20.51
C ARG A 109 -15.60 19.58 20.38
N PRO A 110 -16.24 20.57 19.71
CA PRO A 110 -15.74 21.95 19.71
C PRO A 110 -15.51 22.48 21.12
N GLY A 111 -14.39 23.17 21.35
CA GLY A 111 -14.02 23.72 22.66
C GLY A 111 -13.35 22.75 23.64
N MET A 112 -13.24 21.46 23.33
CA MET A 112 -12.63 20.44 24.23
C MET A 112 -11.08 20.41 24.20
N GLY A 113 -10.42 21.40 23.60
CA GLY A 113 -8.96 21.49 23.63
C GLY A 113 -8.19 20.62 22.63
N LYS A 114 -8.83 20.02 21.60
CA LYS A 114 -8.12 19.18 20.59
C LYS A 114 -6.91 19.86 19.93
N THR A 115 -6.97 21.17 19.72
CA THR A 115 -5.90 21.96 19.10
C THR A 115 -4.74 22.14 20.08
N GLU A 116 -5.05 22.37 21.34
CA GLU A 116 -4.07 22.57 22.40
C GLU A 116 -3.35 21.26 22.74
N LEU A 117 -4.09 20.14 22.78
CA LEU A 117 -3.50 18.81 22.87
C LEU A 117 -2.54 18.53 21.70
N ALA A 118 -2.95 18.84 20.46
CA ALA A 118 -2.09 18.63 19.30
C ALA A 118 -0.80 19.50 19.36
N LEU A 119 -0.91 20.76 19.79
CA LEU A 119 0.25 21.63 19.99
C LEU A 119 1.16 21.11 21.10
N LYS A 120 0.59 20.60 22.21
CA LYS A 120 1.38 20.04 23.31
C LYS A 120 2.16 18.80 22.88
N ILE A 121 1.53 17.93 22.09
CA ILE A 121 2.20 16.77 21.49
C ILE A 121 3.33 17.23 20.56
N ALA A 122 3.07 18.23 19.70
CA ALA A 122 4.10 18.76 18.79
C ALA A 122 5.31 19.35 19.55
N GLU A 123 5.06 20.09 20.63
CA GLU A 123 6.10 20.62 21.53
C GLU A 123 6.87 19.49 22.24
N GLY A 124 6.15 18.49 22.74
CA GLY A 124 6.73 17.31 23.40
C GLY A 124 7.63 16.49 22.48
N VAL A 125 7.23 16.33 21.22
CA VAL A 125 8.05 15.70 20.17
C VAL A 125 9.27 16.58 19.86
N ALA A 126 9.09 17.88 19.60
CA ALA A 126 10.16 18.77 19.17
C ALA A 126 11.25 19.01 20.24
N SER A 127 10.88 18.97 21.52
CA SER A 127 11.82 19.16 22.64
C SER A 127 12.68 17.93 22.96
N ARG A 128 12.36 16.78 22.37
CA ARG A 128 13.05 15.50 22.56
C ARG A 128 13.88 15.08 21.33
N VAL A 129 13.94 15.92 20.29
CA VAL A 129 14.84 15.81 19.13
C VAL A 129 16.12 16.59 19.42
#